data_AF-A0AA96VT69-F1
#
_entry.id   AF-A0AA96VT69-F1
#
_cell.length_a   1.000
_cell.length_b   1.000
_cell.length_c   1.000
_cell.angle_alpha   90.00
_cell.angle_beta   90.00
_cell.angle_gamma   90.00
#
_symmetry.space_group_name_H-M   'P 1'
#
loop_
_entity.id
_entity.type
_entity.pdbx_description
1 polymer ?
#
loop_
_entity_poly.entity_id
_entity_poly.type
_entity_poly.pdbx_seq_one_letter_code
_entity_poly.pdbx_strand_id
1 'polypeptide(L)'
;MQALSIKVKALVIFIVSITLVAALSLVVVIYKSYQLASKQSSDQKELILSMNQNELKTHTYMAEKAINAFYEASSSEANIAQNIKADALILKKTLDDIYANNKDRLSKDELRTMLLALINGYRYNNDVGYFYAYNLEGVNVVHPINKALVGKNLIDMKDKEGNFVIKDILKSAKEGTGVTKFIWPHPVTKQDEPKLSYNFYYEPLDIVIGTGDYASSIKEHFQSEAIKVLNKLRYTKDDEGYFFAYKKASNGKYVYAFHATKPELQGKEIKLEEPDSKGKPFRKELVDGALKNQSEGVFVTYN
;
A
#
# COMPACT_ATOMS: atom_id res chain seq x y z
N MET A 1 87.90 15.50 40.02
CA MET A 1 86.90 14.44 39.79
C MET A 1 87.57 13.10 40.08
N GLN A 2 87.13 12.35 41.10
CA GLN A 2 87.64 11.01 41.35
C GLN A 2 87.13 10.07 40.24
N ALA A 3 88.03 9.27 39.64
CA ALA A 3 87.65 8.30 38.62
C ALA A 3 86.86 7.14 39.24
N LEU A 4 85.70 6.82 38.67
CA LEU A 4 84.87 5.68 39.09
C LEU A 4 85.61 4.34 38.93
N SER A 5 85.39 3.41 39.87
CA SER A 5 85.96 2.07 39.80
C SER A 5 85.39 1.28 38.60
N ILE A 6 86.17 0.31 38.08
CA ILE A 6 85.78 -0.52 36.94
C ILE A 6 84.44 -1.24 37.18
N LYS A 7 84.20 -1.71 38.41
CA LYS A 7 82.94 -2.37 38.81
C LYS A 7 81.75 -1.44 38.65
N VAL A 8 81.90 -0.16 39.00
CA VAL A 8 80.81 0.82 38.86
C VAL A 8 80.56 1.15 37.40
N LYS A 9 81.61 1.29 36.57
CA LYS A 9 81.45 1.52 35.12
C LYS A 9 80.73 0.35 34.43
N ALA A 10 81.10 -0.89 34.74
CA ALA A 10 80.46 -2.07 34.21
C ALA A 10 78.97 -2.17 34.64
N LEU A 11 78.68 -1.86 35.90
CA LEU A 11 77.31 -1.82 36.42
C LEU A 11 76.47 -0.74 35.73
N VAL A 12 77.04 0.46 35.52
CA VAL A 12 76.36 1.56 34.81
C VAL A 12 76.03 1.17 33.37
N ILE A 13 76.98 0.59 32.64
CA ILE A 13 76.75 0.14 31.26
C ILE A 13 75.64 -0.92 31.20
N PHE A 14 75.62 -1.86 32.14
CA PHE A 14 74.60 -2.90 32.24
C PHE A 14 73.21 -2.33 32.57
N ILE A 15 73.11 -1.37 33.50
CA ILE A 15 71.85 -0.71 33.83
C ILE A 15 71.36 0.11 32.62
N VAL A 16 72.24 0.84 31.95
CA VAL A 16 71.90 1.65 30.77
C VAL A 16 71.43 0.78 29.61
N SER A 17 72.03 -0.38 29.36
CA SER A 17 71.58 -1.27 28.30
C SER A 17 70.22 -1.89 28.62
N ILE A 18 69.97 -2.30 29.87
CA ILE A 18 68.65 -2.79 30.29
C ILE A 18 67.58 -1.70 30.17
N THR A 19 67.86 -0.48 30.63
CA THR A 19 66.89 0.62 30.54
C THR A 19 66.61 1.00 29.09
N LEU A 20 67.63 0.94 28.21
CA LEU A 20 67.45 1.17 26.77
C LEU A 20 66.56 0.10 26.13
N VAL A 21 66.80 -1.18 26.42
CA VAL A 21 65.97 -2.29 25.90
C VAL A 21 64.54 -2.20 26.43
N ALA A 22 64.37 -1.87 27.70
CA ALA A 22 63.05 -1.66 28.31
C ALA A 22 62.31 -0.48 27.65
N ALA A 23 62.99 0.64 27.43
CA ALA A 23 62.42 1.81 26.75
C ALA A 23 62.02 1.50 25.30
N LEU A 24 62.87 0.81 24.54
CA LEU A 24 62.56 0.37 23.17
C LEU A 24 61.36 -0.59 23.15
N SER A 25 61.33 -1.56 24.06
CA SER A 25 60.21 -2.50 24.20
C SER A 25 58.91 -1.76 24.52
N LEU A 26 58.96 -0.75 25.40
CA LEU A 26 57.83 0.07 25.75
C LEU A 26 57.31 0.87 24.54
N VAL A 27 58.20 1.46 23.74
CA VAL A 27 57.80 2.16 22.50
C VAL A 27 57.09 1.22 21.53
N VAL A 28 57.60 0.00 21.35
CA VAL A 28 56.96 -1.01 20.49
C VAL A 28 55.59 -1.41 21.03
N VAL A 29 55.46 -1.63 22.35
CA VAL A 29 54.18 -1.96 22.99
C VAL A 29 53.18 -0.81 22.81
N ILE A 30 53.59 0.44 23.02
CA ILE A 30 52.74 1.62 22.82
C ILE A 30 52.28 1.69 21.37
N TYR A 31 53.20 1.59 20.40
CA TYR A 31 52.87 1.62 18.98
C TYR A 31 51.88 0.50 18.58
N LYS A 32 52.13 -0.74 19.03
CA LYS A 32 51.24 -1.88 18.78
C LYS A 32 49.88 -1.72 19.45
N SER A 33 49.84 -1.15 20.65
CA SER A 33 48.60 -0.87 21.37
C SER A 33 47.75 0.17 20.63
N TYR A 34 48.37 1.24 20.12
CA TYR A 34 47.67 2.22 19.28
C TYR A 34 47.15 1.61 17.98
N GLN A 35 47.97 0.79 17.30
CA GLN A 35 47.54 0.09 16.09
C GLN A 35 46.35 -0.83 16.35
N LEU A 36 46.42 -1.65 17.40
CA LEU A 36 45.34 -2.57 17.77
C LEU A 36 44.05 -1.82 18.14
N ALA A 37 44.15 -0.74 18.93
CA ALA A 37 43.01 0.09 19.29
C ALA A 37 42.35 0.73 18.06
N SER A 38 43.16 1.23 17.10
CA SER A 38 42.64 1.81 15.86
C SER A 38 41.93 0.77 14.98
N LYS A 39 42.49 -0.45 14.88
CA LYS A 39 41.88 -1.55 14.14
C LYS A 39 40.57 -2.00 14.80
N GLN A 40 40.57 -2.22 16.11
CA GLN A 40 39.38 -2.63 16.84
C GLN A 40 38.26 -1.59 16.72
N SER A 41 38.59 -0.30 16.75
CA SER A 41 37.61 0.77 16.50
C SER A 41 37.03 0.70 15.08
N SER A 42 37.86 0.40 14.08
CA SER A 42 37.41 0.22 12.69
C SER A 42 36.50 -1.01 12.55
N ASP A 43 36.94 -2.16 13.07
CA ASP A 43 36.20 -3.42 13.02
C ASP A 43 34.84 -3.30 13.74
N GLN A 44 34.79 -2.60 14.88
CA GLN A 44 33.54 -2.30 15.57
C GLN A 44 32.61 -1.40 14.75
N LYS A 45 33.14 -0.37 14.08
CA LYS A 45 32.33 0.50 13.20
C LYS A 45 31.75 -0.28 12.03
N GLU A 46 32.54 -1.15 11.41
CA GLU A 46 32.09 -1.99 10.29
C GLU A 46 31.02 -2.98 10.73
N LEU A 47 31.20 -3.62 11.90
CA LEU A 47 30.21 -4.50 12.50
C LEU A 47 28.89 -3.76 12.76
N ILE A 48 28.92 -2.60 13.42
CA ILE A 48 27.72 -1.80 13.69
C ILE A 48 27.04 -1.37 12.40
N LEU A 49 27.81 -0.96 11.38
CA LEU A 49 27.26 -0.61 10.07
C LEU A 49 26.53 -1.79 9.43
N SER A 50 27.15 -2.97 9.43
CA SER A 50 26.55 -4.20 8.88
C SER A 50 25.28 -4.61 9.63
N MET A 51 25.25 -4.45 10.95
CA MET A 51 24.06 -4.72 11.78
C MET A 51 22.92 -3.76 11.43
N ASN A 52 23.20 -2.46 11.34
CA ASN A 52 22.22 -1.45 10.95
C ASN A 52 21.68 -1.70 9.53
N GLN A 53 22.54 -2.13 8.60
CA GLN A 53 22.15 -2.49 7.24
C GLN A 53 21.18 -3.69 7.23
N ASN A 54 21.48 -4.75 7.98
CA ASN A 54 20.61 -5.93 8.09
C ASN A 54 19.27 -5.60 8.77
N GLU A 55 19.30 -4.72 9.78
CA GLU A 55 18.09 -4.23 10.43
C GLU A 55 17.21 -3.45 9.44
N LEU A 56 17.78 -2.48 8.71
CA LEU A 56 17.07 -1.74 7.66
C LEU A 56 16.47 -2.67 6.61
N LYS A 57 17.22 -3.67 6.15
CA LYS A 57 16.73 -4.67 5.19
C LYS A 57 15.50 -5.40 5.73
N THR A 58 15.56 -5.83 6.99
CA THR A 58 14.45 -6.51 7.68
C THR A 58 13.22 -5.61 7.75
N HIS A 59 13.39 -4.36 8.15
CA HIS A 59 12.29 -3.39 8.23
C HIS A 59 11.66 -3.09 6.86
N THR A 60 12.48 -2.91 5.82
CA THR A 60 11.98 -2.72 4.46
C THR A 60 11.24 -3.95 3.92
N TYR A 61 11.72 -5.15 4.24
CA TYR A 61 11.05 -6.40 3.88
C TYR A 61 9.68 -6.52 4.58
N MET A 62 9.56 -6.14 5.85
CA MET A 62 8.27 -6.12 6.54
C MET A 62 7.29 -5.12 5.92
N ALA A 63 7.77 -3.93 5.53
CA ALA A 63 6.96 -2.95 4.81
C ALA A 63 6.51 -3.49 3.42
N GLU A 64 7.41 -4.16 2.70
CA GLU A 64 7.08 -4.83 1.44
C GLU A 64 6.00 -5.91 1.62
N LYS A 65 6.12 -6.75 2.64
CA LYS A 65 5.10 -7.77 2.95
C LYS A 65 3.75 -7.16 3.31
N ALA A 66 3.72 -6.05 4.05
CA ALA A 66 2.49 -5.32 4.32
C ALA A 66 1.85 -4.81 3.00
N ILE A 67 2.64 -4.20 2.11
CA ILE A 67 2.18 -3.75 0.78
C ILE A 67 1.61 -4.92 -0.03
N ASN A 68 2.32 -6.05 -0.06
CA ASN A 68 1.91 -7.23 -0.81
C ASN A 68 0.58 -7.79 -0.30
N ALA A 69 0.33 -7.79 1.01
CA ALA A 69 -0.95 -8.21 1.56
C ALA A 69 -2.12 -7.33 1.06
N PHE A 70 -1.94 -6.00 1.01
CA PHE A 70 -2.95 -5.09 0.43
C PHE A 70 -3.10 -5.31 -1.07
N TYR A 71 -2.01 -5.56 -1.79
CA TYR A 71 -2.03 -5.82 -3.23
C TYR A 71 -2.80 -7.12 -3.55
N GLU A 72 -2.51 -8.20 -2.85
CA GLU A 72 -3.21 -9.49 -2.98
C GLU A 72 -4.69 -9.35 -2.64
N ALA A 73 -5.03 -8.65 -1.56
CA ALA A 73 -6.40 -8.39 -1.18
C ALA A 73 -7.15 -7.55 -2.23
N SER A 74 -6.49 -6.56 -2.84
CA SER A 74 -7.04 -5.74 -3.93
C SER A 74 -7.21 -6.49 -5.26
N SER A 75 -6.49 -7.61 -5.43
CA SER A 75 -6.51 -8.42 -6.65
C SER A 75 -7.42 -9.65 -6.52
N SER A 76 -7.88 -9.97 -5.30
CA SER A 76 -8.74 -11.12 -5.03
C SER A 76 -10.19 -10.79 -5.33
N GLU A 77 -10.68 -11.25 -6.49
CA GLU A 77 -12.10 -11.13 -6.87
C GLU A 77 -13.04 -11.71 -5.79
N ALA A 78 -12.61 -12.76 -5.08
CA ALA A 78 -13.40 -13.37 -4.01
C ALA A 78 -13.59 -12.43 -2.81
N ASN A 79 -12.52 -11.75 -2.35
CA ASN A 79 -12.61 -10.81 -1.24
C ASN A 79 -13.46 -9.59 -1.61
N ILE A 80 -13.28 -9.09 -2.84
CA ILE A 80 -14.06 -7.99 -3.38
C ILE A 80 -15.55 -8.38 -3.43
N ALA A 81 -15.86 -9.56 -3.98
CA ALA A 81 -17.22 -10.07 -4.07
C ALA A 81 -17.87 -10.21 -2.68
N GLN A 82 -17.11 -10.62 -1.66
CA GLN A 82 -17.61 -10.68 -0.28
C GLN A 82 -18.00 -9.30 0.28
N ASN A 83 -17.20 -8.27 0.04
CA ASN A 83 -17.50 -6.91 0.49
C ASN A 83 -18.74 -6.35 -0.23
N ILE A 84 -18.81 -6.48 -1.56
CA ILE A 84 -19.98 -6.04 -2.34
C ILE A 84 -21.25 -6.79 -1.91
N LYS A 85 -21.12 -8.09 -1.63
CA LYS A 85 -22.22 -8.90 -1.10
C LYS A 85 -22.69 -8.38 0.26
N ALA A 86 -21.78 -8.00 1.16
CA ALA A 86 -22.15 -7.44 2.46
C ALA A 86 -22.98 -6.16 2.30
N ASP A 87 -22.55 -5.22 1.44
CA ASP A 87 -23.29 -3.99 1.14
C ASP A 87 -24.69 -4.29 0.56
N ALA A 88 -24.77 -5.24 -0.36
CA ALA A 88 -26.04 -5.66 -0.96
C ALA A 88 -27.00 -6.26 0.07
N LEU A 89 -26.50 -7.08 1.00
CA LEU A 89 -27.30 -7.68 2.05
C LEU A 89 -27.75 -6.66 3.10
N ILE A 90 -26.97 -5.61 3.37
CA ILE A 90 -27.39 -4.48 4.22
C ILE A 90 -28.58 -3.76 3.59
N LEU A 91 -28.53 -3.45 2.29
CA LEU A 91 -29.67 -2.85 1.60
C LEU A 91 -30.87 -3.80 1.61
N LYS A 92 -30.68 -5.08 1.26
CA LYS A 92 -31.76 -6.07 1.27
C LYS A 92 -32.48 -6.12 2.61
N LYS A 93 -31.72 -6.19 3.71
CA LYS A 93 -32.28 -6.18 5.07
C LYS A 93 -33.08 -4.91 5.33
N THR A 94 -32.58 -3.75 4.91
CA THR A 94 -33.29 -2.48 5.08
C THR A 94 -34.59 -2.46 4.27
N LEU A 95 -34.59 -2.98 3.04
CA LEU A 95 -35.80 -3.12 2.22
C LEU A 95 -36.81 -4.07 2.87
N ASP A 96 -36.36 -5.22 3.38
CA ASP A 96 -37.18 -6.19 4.10
C ASP A 96 -37.84 -5.56 5.35
N ASP A 97 -37.05 -4.83 6.16
CA ASP A 97 -37.53 -4.13 7.35
C ASP A 97 -38.58 -3.08 6.98
N ILE A 98 -38.38 -2.31 5.91
CA ILE A 98 -39.36 -1.32 5.45
C ILE A 98 -40.61 -1.99 4.89
N TYR A 99 -40.47 -3.04 4.09
CA TYR A 99 -41.59 -3.78 3.52
C TYR A 99 -42.47 -4.38 4.62
N ALA A 100 -41.87 -5.08 5.59
CA ALA A 100 -42.59 -5.72 6.69
C ALA A 100 -43.41 -4.72 7.53
N ASN A 101 -42.85 -3.53 7.77
CA ASN A 101 -43.51 -2.50 8.59
C ASN A 101 -44.62 -1.72 7.87
N ASN A 102 -44.69 -1.81 6.54
CA ASN A 102 -45.58 -0.96 5.73
C ASN A 102 -46.54 -1.71 4.80
N LYS A 103 -46.34 -3.02 4.56
CA LYS A 103 -47.16 -3.83 3.64
C LYS A 103 -48.66 -3.84 3.95
N ASP A 104 -49.04 -3.67 5.22
CA ASP A 104 -50.44 -3.64 5.67
C ASP A 104 -50.94 -2.20 5.91
N ARG A 105 -50.09 -1.19 5.73
CA ARG A 105 -50.38 0.23 6.01
C ARG A 105 -50.44 1.09 4.76
N LEU A 106 -49.68 0.74 3.73
CA LEU A 106 -49.59 1.46 2.47
C LEU A 106 -50.21 0.64 1.34
N SER A 107 -50.67 1.32 0.30
CA SER A 107 -51.02 0.64 -0.95
C SER A 107 -49.77 0.01 -1.59
N LYS A 108 -49.98 -0.95 -2.49
CA LYS A 108 -48.88 -1.60 -3.22
C LYS A 108 -48.03 -0.59 -4.01
N ASP A 109 -48.67 0.42 -4.60
CA ASP A 109 -47.98 1.42 -5.42
C ASP A 109 -47.17 2.41 -4.57
N GLU A 110 -47.70 2.83 -3.42
CA GLU A 110 -46.97 3.68 -2.47
C GLU A 110 -45.75 2.95 -1.90
N LEU A 111 -45.92 1.70 -1.46
CA LEU A 111 -44.82 0.90 -0.94
C LEU A 111 -43.76 0.62 -2.01
N ARG A 112 -44.18 0.28 -3.23
CA ARG A 112 -43.27 0.12 -4.37
C ARG A 112 -42.49 1.40 -4.63
N THR A 113 -43.16 2.54 -4.68
CA THR A 113 -42.52 3.85 -4.91
C THR A 113 -41.49 4.15 -3.83
N MET A 114 -41.84 3.92 -2.56
CA MET A 114 -40.93 4.15 -1.43
C MET A 114 -39.68 3.26 -1.49
N LEU A 115 -39.84 1.97 -1.77
CA LEU A 115 -38.72 1.04 -1.88
C LEU A 115 -37.82 1.36 -3.08
N LEU A 116 -38.39 1.67 -4.25
CA LEU A 116 -37.62 2.08 -5.43
C LEU A 116 -36.87 3.40 -5.20
N ALA A 117 -37.48 4.36 -4.47
CA ALA A 117 -36.82 5.60 -4.09
C ALA A 117 -35.61 5.35 -3.19
N LEU A 118 -35.71 4.42 -2.22
CA LEU A 118 -34.58 4.03 -1.38
C LEU A 118 -33.45 3.41 -2.21
N ILE A 119 -33.76 2.45 -3.10
CA ILE A 119 -32.76 1.82 -3.98
C ILE A 119 -32.05 2.89 -4.82
N ASN A 120 -32.80 3.83 -5.39
CA ASN A 120 -32.26 4.90 -6.22
C ASN A 120 -31.42 5.93 -5.42
N GLY A 121 -31.78 6.18 -4.15
CA GLY A 121 -31.10 7.15 -3.30
C GLY A 121 -29.86 6.61 -2.57
N TYR A 122 -29.71 5.29 -2.45
CA TYR A 122 -28.61 4.69 -1.69
C TYR A 122 -27.29 4.78 -2.47
N ARG A 123 -26.36 5.59 -1.95
CA ARG A 123 -25.02 5.82 -2.51
C ARG A 123 -23.95 5.58 -1.44
N TYR A 124 -22.80 5.07 -1.86
CA TYR A 124 -21.67 4.75 -0.99
C TYR A 124 -20.34 4.92 -1.73
N ASN A 125 -19.20 4.68 -1.06
CA ASN A 125 -17.85 4.81 -1.65
C ASN A 125 -17.63 6.17 -2.36
N ASN A 126 -17.87 7.28 -1.66
CA ASN A 126 -17.75 8.65 -2.20
C ASN A 126 -18.55 8.85 -3.50
N ASP A 127 -19.80 8.41 -3.52
CA ASP A 127 -20.69 8.45 -4.68
C ASP A 127 -20.20 7.64 -5.89
N VAL A 128 -19.25 6.72 -5.74
CA VAL A 128 -18.94 5.73 -6.80
C VAL A 128 -19.88 4.54 -6.73
N GLY A 129 -20.21 4.09 -5.52
CA GLY A 129 -21.13 2.97 -5.27
C GLY A 129 -22.59 3.37 -5.48
N TYR A 130 -23.36 2.49 -6.13
CA TYR A 130 -24.78 2.69 -6.37
C TYR A 130 -25.50 1.37 -6.67
N PHE A 131 -26.80 1.35 -6.37
CA PHE A 131 -27.68 0.23 -6.70
C PHE A 131 -28.43 0.46 -8.01
N TYR A 132 -28.68 -0.63 -8.72
CA TYR A 132 -29.51 -0.67 -9.93
C TYR A 132 -30.48 -1.84 -9.84
N ALA A 133 -31.58 -1.77 -10.61
CA ALA A 133 -32.55 -2.85 -10.63
C ALA A 133 -33.12 -3.09 -12.02
N TYR A 134 -33.41 -4.37 -12.31
CA TYR A 134 -34.07 -4.83 -13.53
C TYR A 134 -35.25 -5.73 -13.16
N ASN A 135 -36.34 -5.67 -13.92
CA ASN A 135 -37.36 -6.72 -13.84
C ASN A 135 -36.86 -8.00 -14.56
N LEU A 136 -37.67 -9.05 -14.53
CA LEU A 136 -37.29 -10.35 -15.06
C LEU A 136 -37.18 -10.40 -16.59
N GLU A 137 -37.78 -9.45 -17.30
CA GLU A 137 -37.67 -9.30 -18.76
C GLU A 137 -36.45 -8.47 -19.18
N GLY A 138 -35.65 -7.98 -18.24
CA GLY A 138 -34.47 -7.16 -18.50
C GLY A 138 -34.76 -5.67 -18.69
N VAL A 139 -35.94 -5.20 -18.30
CA VAL A 139 -36.29 -3.77 -18.27
C VAL A 139 -35.66 -3.12 -17.05
N ASN A 140 -34.89 -2.04 -17.25
CA ASN A 140 -34.32 -1.29 -16.14
C ASN A 140 -35.43 -0.57 -15.36
N VAL A 141 -35.47 -0.80 -14.04
CA VAL A 141 -36.44 -0.20 -13.12
C VAL A 141 -35.81 0.95 -12.34
N VAL A 142 -34.53 0.82 -11.99
CA VAL A 142 -33.76 1.84 -11.26
C VAL A 142 -32.34 1.92 -11.82
N HIS A 143 -31.90 3.15 -12.09
CA HIS A 143 -30.49 3.45 -12.34
C HIS A 143 -30.16 4.90 -11.96
N PRO A 144 -29.48 5.15 -10.82
CA PRO A 144 -29.30 6.51 -10.31
C PRO A 144 -28.31 7.36 -11.11
N ILE A 145 -27.33 6.71 -11.76
CA ILE A 145 -26.32 7.40 -12.57
C ILE A 145 -26.82 7.71 -13.98
N ASN A 146 -27.31 6.69 -14.70
CA ASN A 146 -27.82 6.83 -16.06
C ASN A 146 -29.35 6.65 -16.09
N LYS A 147 -30.07 7.73 -15.76
CA LYS A 147 -31.54 7.75 -15.72
C LYS A 147 -32.20 7.45 -17.06
N ALA A 148 -31.48 7.64 -18.18
CA ALA A 148 -32.00 7.37 -19.52
C ALA A 148 -32.15 5.87 -19.83
N LEU A 149 -31.69 4.98 -18.94
CA LEU A 149 -31.90 3.54 -19.04
C LEU A 149 -33.25 3.10 -18.47
N VAL A 150 -33.80 3.84 -17.51
CA VAL A 150 -35.05 3.47 -16.83
C VAL A 150 -36.19 3.33 -17.83
N GLY A 151 -36.90 2.20 -17.77
CA GLY A 151 -37.99 1.84 -18.68
C GLY A 151 -37.55 1.17 -19.99
N LYS A 152 -36.25 1.06 -20.28
CA LYS A 152 -35.76 0.37 -21.47
C LYS A 152 -35.51 -1.11 -21.20
N ASN A 153 -35.89 -1.96 -22.14
CA ASN A 153 -35.45 -3.35 -22.16
C ASN A 153 -34.00 -3.43 -22.65
N LEU A 154 -33.11 -3.94 -21.80
CA LEU A 154 -31.68 -4.07 -22.05
C LEU A 154 -31.22 -5.53 -22.11
N ILE A 155 -32.14 -6.49 -22.27
CA ILE A 155 -31.82 -7.93 -22.22
C ILE A 155 -30.74 -8.34 -23.24
N ASP A 156 -30.71 -7.70 -24.42
CA ASP A 156 -29.73 -7.98 -25.48
C ASP A 156 -28.55 -7.01 -25.51
N MET A 157 -28.46 -6.11 -24.52
CA MET A 157 -27.34 -5.17 -24.43
C MET A 157 -26.05 -5.92 -24.14
N LYS A 158 -25.02 -5.57 -24.92
CA LYS A 158 -23.67 -6.10 -24.77
C LYS A 158 -22.73 -5.03 -24.26
N ASP A 159 -21.77 -5.44 -23.45
CA ASP A 159 -20.62 -4.58 -23.13
C ASP A 159 -19.60 -4.56 -24.28
N LYS A 160 -18.49 -3.83 -24.09
CA LYS A 160 -17.42 -3.70 -25.08
C LYS A 160 -16.71 -5.01 -25.42
N GLU A 161 -16.81 -6.02 -24.57
CA GLU A 161 -16.24 -7.35 -24.78
C GLU A 161 -17.26 -8.32 -25.41
N GLY A 162 -18.51 -7.89 -25.60
CA GLY A 162 -19.58 -8.68 -26.20
C GLY A 162 -20.40 -9.49 -25.21
N ASN A 163 -20.20 -9.31 -23.89
CA ASN A 163 -20.92 -10.03 -22.83
C ASN A 163 -22.35 -9.51 -22.70
N PHE A 164 -23.33 -10.40 -22.54
CA PHE A 164 -24.74 -10.02 -22.34
C PHE A 164 -25.00 -9.66 -20.88
N VAL A 165 -24.64 -8.43 -20.52
CA VAL A 165 -24.62 -7.94 -19.13
C VAL A 165 -25.90 -8.26 -18.36
N ILE A 166 -27.08 -7.97 -18.93
CA ILE A 166 -28.34 -8.12 -18.20
C ILE A 166 -28.75 -9.59 -18.07
N LYS A 167 -28.52 -10.41 -19.09
CA LYS A 167 -28.77 -11.86 -19.01
C LYS A 167 -27.92 -12.48 -17.91
N ASP A 168 -26.65 -12.10 -17.83
CA ASP A 168 -25.72 -12.60 -16.81
C ASP A 168 -26.14 -12.13 -15.41
N ILE A 169 -26.55 -10.87 -15.24
CA ILE A 169 -27.09 -10.35 -13.98
C ILE A 169 -28.31 -11.15 -13.53
N LEU A 170 -29.32 -11.30 -14.40
CA LEU A 170 -30.56 -12.00 -14.06
C LEU A 170 -30.31 -13.48 -13.72
N LYS A 171 -29.46 -14.15 -14.51
CA LYS A 171 -29.05 -15.54 -14.27
C LYS A 171 -28.33 -15.67 -12.93
N SER A 172 -27.37 -14.79 -12.64
CA SER A 172 -26.56 -14.85 -11.41
C SER A 172 -27.39 -14.73 -10.14
N ALA A 173 -28.46 -13.91 -10.18
CA ALA A 173 -29.33 -13.64 -9.04
C ALA A 173 -30.31 -14.79 -8.73
N LYS A 174 -30.66 -15.59 -9.74
CA LYS A 174 -31.63 -16.71 -9.61
C LYS A 174 -30.96 -18.07 -9.42
N GLU A 175 -29.87 -18.31 -10.14
CA GLU A 175 -29.30 -19.66 -10.30
C GLU A 175 -27.82 -19.71 -9.92
N GLY A 176 -27.20 -18.56 -9.66
CA GLY A 176 -25.76 -18.44 -9.47
C GLY A 176 -25.34 -18.04 -8.07
N THR A 177 -24.07 -17.65 -7.95
CA THR A 177 -23.46 -17.14 -6.72
C THR A 177 -23.90 -15.70 -6.40
N GLY A 178 -24.69 -15.08 -7.28
CA GLY A 178 -25.00 -13.66 -7.29
C GLY A 178 -23.90 -12.79 -7.91
N VAL A 179 -22.72 -13.32 -8.25
CA VAL A 179 -21.58 -12.51 -8.73
C VAL A 179 -21.53 -12.46 -10.25
N THR A 180 -21.32 -11.27 -10.82
CA THR A 180 -21.07 -11.07 -12.27
C THR A 180 -19.95 -10.07 -12.51
N LYS A 181 -19.25 -10.22 -13.64
CA LYS A 181 -18.21 -9.31 -14.10
C LYS A 181 -18.54 -8.84 -15.50
N PHE A 182 -18.48 -7.53 -15.73
CA PHE A 182 -18.77 -6.91 -17.02
C PHE A 182 -18.12 -5.52 -17.11
N ILE A 183 -18.05 -4.97 -18.31
CA ILE A 183 -17.57 -3.59 -18.51
C ILE A 183 -18.74 -2.61 -18.36
N TRP A 184 -18.55 -1.55 -17.56
CA TRP A 184 -19.56 -0.50 -17.36
C TRP A 184 -18.94 0.90 -17.25
N PRO A 185 -19.65 1.98 -17.63
CA PRO A 185 -19.18 3.34 -17.44
C PRO A 185 -19.02 3.70 -15.95
N HIS A 186 -17.82 4.08 -15.55
CA HIS A 186 -17.52 4.56 -14.20
C HIS A 186 -18.25 5.89 -13.92
N PRO A 187 -18.91 6.09 -12.75
CA PRO A 187 -19.75 7.25 -12.49
C PRO A 187 -19.03 8.60 -12.55
N VAL A 188 -17.76 8.64 -12.16
CA VAL A 188 -16.92 9.86 -12.14
C VAL A 188 -16.19 10.06 -13.47
N THR A 189 -15.28 9.15 -13.85
CA THR A 189 -14.44 9.27 -15.05
C THR A 189 -15.21 9.14 -16.37
N LYS A 190 -16.40 8.54 -16.34
CA LYS A 190 -17.23 8.17 -17.51
C LYS A 190 -16.55 7.19 -18.47
N GLN A 191 -15.41 6.64 -18.09
CA GLN A 191 -14.71 5.63 -18.87
C GLN A 191 -15.31 4.26 -18.60
N ASP A 192 -15.30 3.42 -19.63
CA ASP A 192 -15.73 2.03 -19.51
C ASP A 192 -14.64 1.22 -18.80
N GLU A 193 -14.99 0.64 -17.67
CA GLU A 193 -14.05 -0.07 -16.81
C GLU A 193 -14.63 -1.42 -16.36
N PRO A 194 -13.79 -2.43 -16.09
CA PRO A 194 -14.24 -3.68 -15.49
C PRO A 194 -14.91 -3.43 -14.14
N LYS A 195 -16.14 -3.94 -14.00
CA LYS A 195 -16.95 -3.89 -12.79
C LYS A 195 -17.22 -5.31 -12.31
N LEU A 196 -17.03 -5.54 -11.01
CA LEU A 196 -17.51 -6.74 -10.33
C LEU A 196 -18.77 -6.38 -9.57
N SER A 197 -19.82 -7.18 -9.68
CA SER A 197 -21.10 -6.90 -9.03
C SER A 197 -21.65 -8.10 -8.29
N TYR A 198 -22.48 -7.82 -7.29
CA TYR A 198 -23.33 -8.79 -6.62
C TYR A 198 -24.79 -8.44 -6.88
N ASN A 199 -25.58 -9.44 -7.25
CA ASN A 199 -26.96 -9.32 -7.66
C ASN A 199 -27.82 -10.33 -6.88
N PHE A 200 -28.99 -9.90 -6.43
CA PHE A 200 -29.95 -10.75 -5.74
C PHE A 200 -31.37 -10.46 -6.23
N TYR A 201 -32.22 -11.49 -6.20
CA TYR A 201 -33.64 -11.35 -6.48
C TYR A 201 -34.40 -10.82 -5.25
N TYR A 202 -35.24 -9.81 -5.47
CA TYR A 202 -36.07 -9.20 -4.45
C TYR A 202 -37.55 -9.45 -4.76
N GLU A 203 -38.06 -10.52 -4.17
CA GLU A 203 -39.42 -11.04 -4.40
C GLU A 203 -40.54 -10.00 -4.21
N PRO A 204 -40.54 -9.13 -3.18
CA PRO A 204 -41.66 -8.20 -2.97
C PRO A 204 -41.94 -7.23 -4.13
N LEU A 205 -40.95 -6.98 -5.00
CA LEU A 205 -41.09 -6.09 -6.15
C LEU A 205 -40.94 -6.81 -7.51
N ASP A 206 -40.66 -8.11 -7.50
CA ASP A 206 -40.31 -8.93 -8.66
C ASP A 206 -39.19 -8.31 -9.54
N ILE A 207 -38.09 -7.95 -8.88
CA ILE A 207 -36.91 -7.35 -9.53
C ILE A 207 -35.63 -8.01 -9.06
N VAL A 208 -34.61 -7.98 -9.91
CA VAL A 208 -33.23 -8.25 -9.53
C VAL A 208 -32.55 -6.92 -9.21
N ILE A 209 -31.97 -6.83 -8.01
CA ILE A 209 -31.21 -5.68 -7.53
C ILE A 209 -29.74 -6.03 -7.56
N GLY A 210 -28.91 -5.13 -8.06
CA GLY A 210 -27.45 -5.30 -8.06
C GLY A 210 -26.71 -4.06 -7.60
N THR A 211 -25.50 -4.29 -7.12
CA THR A 211 -24.50 -3.26 -6.82
C THR A 211 -23.11 -3.80 -7.13
N GLY A 212 -22.11 -2.93 -7.25
CA GLY A 212 -20.75 -3.38 -7.55
C GLY A 212 -19.73 -2.26 -7.52
N ASP A 213 -18.46 -2.66 -7.44
CA ASP A 213 -17.31 -1.77 -7.46
C ASP A 213 -16.47 -1.97 -8.73
N TYR A 214 -15.77 -0.90 -9.09
CA TYR A 214 -14.85 -0.89 -10.23
C TYR A 214 -13.46 -1.33 -9.79
N ALA A 215 -12.76 -2.05 -10.66
CA ALA A 215 -11.41 -2.56 -10.37
C ALA A 215 -10.43 -1.43 -9.99
N SER A 216 -10.57 -0.26 -10.61
CA SER A 216 -9.81 0.95 -10.28
C SER A 216 -10.07 1.44 -8.86
N SER A 217 -11.34 1.60 -8.47
CA SER A 217 -11.74 2.08 -7.14
C SER A 217 -11.28 1.14 -6.03
N ILE A 218 -11.35 -0.18 -6.26
CA ILE A 218 -10.84 -1.19 -5.33
C ILE A 218 -9.33 -1.02 -5.14
N LYS A 219 -8.58 -0.96 -6.24
CA LYS A 219 -7.13 -0.77 -6.20
C LYS A 219 -6.74 0.52 -5.48
N GLU A 220 -7.44 1.62 -5.74
CA GLU A 220 -7.22 2.91 -5.08
C GLU A 220 -7.51 2.84 -3.57
N HIS A 221 -8.60 2.18 -3.17
CA HIS A 221 -8.94 1.98 -1.77
C HIS A 221 -7.84 1.22 -1.03
N PHE A 222 -7.44 0.05 -1.53
CA PHE A 222 -6.38 -0.76 -0.91
C PHE A 222 -5.02 -0.06 -0.92
N GLN A 223 -4.70 0.70 -1.97
CA GLN A 223 -3.48 1.52 -2.00
C GLN A 223 -3.51 2.61 -0.92
N SER A 224 -4.65 3.25 -0.71
CA SER A 224 -4.84 4.27 0.33
C SER A 224 -4.68 3.65 1.73
N GLU A 225 -5.27 2.48 1.99
CA GLU A 225 -5.12 1.76 3.26
C GLU A 225 -3.66 1.33 3.51
N ALA A 226 -2.97 0.82 2.49
CA ALA A 226 -1.55 0.51 2.59
C ALA A 226 -0.73 1.75 2.98
N ILE A 227 -0.95 2.88 2.31
CA ILE A 227 -0.25 4.14 2.62
C ILE A 227 -0.55 4.61 4.06
N LYS A 228 -1.80 4.49 4.54
CA LYS A 228 -2.16 4.83 5.92
C LYS A 228 -1.40 4.00 6.94
N VAL A 229 -1.26 2.69 6.71
CA VAL A 229 -0.48 1.80 7.58
C VAL A 229 1.00 2.19 7.54
N LEU A 230 1.59 2.30 6.35
CA LEU A 230 3.01 2.60 6.17
C LEU A 230 3.40 3.97 6.75
N ASN A 231 2.52 4.97 6.65
CA ASN A 231 2.75 6.29 7.25
C ASN A 231 2.85 6.24 8.78
N LYS A 232 2.21 5.25 9.43
CA LYS A 232 2.24 5.06 10.89
C LYS A 232 3.37 4.17 11.37
N LEU A 233 3.97 3.36 10.49
CA LEU A 233 5.04 2.45 10.89
C LEU A 233 6.30 3.23 11.27
N ARG A 234 6.86 2.88 12.44
CA ARG A 234 8.15 3.34 12.95
C ARG A 234 8.95 2.12 13.36
N TYR A 235 10.26 2.15 13.11
CA TYR A 235 11.13 1.00 13.35
C TYR A 235 12.27 1.24 14.34
N THR A 236 12.42 2.48 14.83
CA THR A 236 13.32 2.80 15.95
C THR A 236 12.51 3.21 17.17
N LYS A 237 13.11 3.10 18.37
CA LYS A 237 12.42 3.35 19.65
C LYS A 237 12.07 4.82 19.90
N ASP A 238 12.75 5.72 19.22
CA ASP A 238 12.60 7.18 19.27
C ASP A 238 11.72 7.73 18.14
N ASP A 239 11.08 6.85 17.36
CA ASP A 239 10.25 7.19 16.19
C ASP A 239 10.99 7.97 15.08
N GLU A 240 12.33 7.98 15.09
CA GLU A 240 13.16 8.59 14.03
C GLU A 240 13.21 7.74 12.75
N GLY A 241 13.11 6.42 12.86
CA GLY A 241 13.09 5.48 11.75
C GLY A 241 11.73 5.42 11.10
N TYR A 242 11.64 5.89 9.84
CA TYR A 242 10.39 5.98 9.09
C TYR A 242 10.52 5.44 7.67
N PHE A 243 9.37 5.10 7.09
CA PHE A 243 9.29 4.63 5.70
C PHE A 243 8.88 5.76 4.75
N PHE A 244 9.37 5.66 3.52
CA PHE A 244 8.91 6.44 2.39
C PHE A 244 9.01 5.58 1.13
N ALA A 245 8.27 5.93 0.09
CA ALA A 245 8.39 5.27 -1.20
C ALA A 245 8.22 6.26 -2.34
N TYR A 246 8.92 5.99 -3.44
CA TYR A 246 8.79 6.71 -4.69
C TYR A 246 8.03 5.84 -5.68
N LYS A 247 7.20 6.46 -6.53
CA LYS A 247 6.57 5.79 -7.66
C LYS A 247 6.84 6.54 -8.94
N LYS A 248 6.96 5.82 -10.04
CA LYS A 248 7.02 6.40 -11.38
C LYS A 248 5.59 6.74 -11.82
N ALA A 249 5.34 8.01 -12.09
CA ALA A 249 4.07 8.49 -12.62
C ALA A 249 3.97 8.21 -14.13
N SER A 250 2.75 8.29 -14.68
CA SER A 250 2.47 7.99 -16.10
C SER A 250 3.23 8.88 -17.08
N ASN A 251 3.64 10.09 -16.65
CA ASN A 251 4.48 11.00 -17.44
C ASN A 251 5.98 10.67 -17.37
N GLY A 252 6.36 9.54 -16.78
CA GLY A 252 7.73 9.06 -16.64
C GLY A 252 8.52 9.66 -15.48
N LYS A 253 7.99 10.68 -14.79
CA LYS A 253 8.65 11.32 -13.65
C LYS A 253 8.44 10.53 -12.36
N TYR A 254 9.32 10.70 -11.38
CA TYR A 254 9.16 10.12 -10.06
C TYR A 254 8.41 11.09 -9.14
N VAL A 255 7.48 10.55 -8.36
CA VAL A 255 6.73 11.28 -7.33
C VAL A 255 6.79 10.51 -6.01
N TYR A 256 6.56 11.20 -4.89
CA TYR A 256 6.37 10.50 -3.62
C TYR A 256 5.09 9.66 -3.68
N ALA A 257 5.22 8.35 -3.51
CA ALA A 257 4.08 7.48 -3.26
C ALA A 257 3.53 7.74 -1.85
N PHE A 258 4.41 7.85 -0.86
CA PHE A 258 4.12 8.32 0.50
C PHE A 258 5.42 8.77 1.19
N HIS A 259 5.28 9.51 2.29
CA HIS A 259 6.38 9.86 3.20
C HIS A 259 5.85 10.00 4.62
N ALA A 260 6.23 9.09 5.51
CA ALA A 260 5.60 8.93 6.81
C ALA A 260 5.68 10.16 7.74
N THR A 261 6.76 10.94 7.66
CA THR A 261 6.94 12.17 8.46
C THR A 261 6.59 13.45 7.72
N LYS A 262 6.29 13.38 6.42
CA LYS A 262 5.95 14.53 5.56
C LYS A 262 4.81 14.16 4.59
N PRO A 263 3.60 13.86 5.09
CA PRO A 263 2.50 13.36 4.26
C PRO A 263 2.12 14.33 3.13
N GLU A 264 2.35 15.64 3.31
CA GLU A 264 2.14 16.69 2.32
C GLU A 264 3.04 16.57 1.08
N LEU A 265 4.03 15.68 1.09
CA LEU A 265 4.84 15.37 -0.09
C LEU A 265 4.16 14.39 -1.04
N GLN A 266 3.14 13.65 -0.60
CA GLN A 266 2.48 12.64 -1.43
C GLN A 266 2.01 13.23 -2.78
N GLY A 267 2.39 12.56 -3.86
CA GLY A 267 2.09 12.99 -5.24
C GLY A 267 2.99 14.11 -5.78
N LYS A 268 3.83 14.76 -4.96
CA LYS A 268 4.77 15.78 -5.44
C LYS A 268 5.93 15.14 -6.20
N GLU A 269 6.38 15.83 -7.24
CA GLU A 269 7.51 15.44 -8.07
C GLU A 269 8.82 15.40 -7.27
N ILE A 270 9.64 14.41 -7.58
CA ILE A 270 10.97 14.22 -7.03
C ILE A 270 11.99 14.62 -8.08
N LYS A 271 12.84 15.60 -7.74
CA LYS A 271 14.01 15.95 -8.53
C LYS A 271 15.15 14.98 -8.22
N LEU A 272 15.34 13.96 -9.05
CA LEU A 272 16.35 12.92 -8.80
C LEU A 272 17.78 13.46 -8.81
N GLU A 273 18.06 14.42 -9.68
CA GLU A 273 19.39 15.02 -9.86
C GLU A 273 19.72 16.15 -8.85
N GLU A 274 18.75 16.52 -7.99
CA GLU A 274 18.98 17.59 -7.01
C GLU A 274 19.94 17.09 -5.91
N PRO A 275 21.11 17.75 -5.74
CA PRO A 275 22.12 17.30 -4.81
C PRO A 275 21.74 17.59 -3.36
N ASP A 276 22.32 16.82 -2.46
CA ASP A 276 22.32 17.08 -1.02
C ASP A 276 23.27 18.25 -0.66
N SER A 277 23.38 18.58 0.63
CA SER A 277 24.23 19.70 1.10
C SER A 277 25.73 19.53 0.79
N LYS A 278 26.17 18.33 0.40
CA LYS A 278 27.54 18.00 0.01
C LYS A 278 27.69 17.73 -1.48
N GLY A 279 26.68 18.02 -2.30
CA GLY A 279 26.74 17.89 -3.75
C GLY A 279 26.32 16.52 -4.29
N LYS A 280 25.81 15.61 -3.44
CA LYS A 280 25.51 14.22 -3.83
C LYS A 280 24.05 14.07 -4.31
N PRO A 281 23.78 13.55 -5.52
CA PRO A 281 22.41 13.31 -6.02
C PRO A 281 21.82 12.01 -5.43
N PHE A 282 21.66 11.95 -4.11
CA PHE A 282 21.34 10.71 -3.40
C PHE A 282 20.03 10.04 -3.83
N ARG A 283 19.04 10.84 -4.28
CA ARG A 283 17.75 10.30 -4.74
C ARG A 283 17.89 9.51 -6.04
N LYS A 284 18.77 9.96 -6.94
CA LYS A 284 19.14 9.21 -8.14
C LYS A 284 19.81 7.90 -7.76
N GLU A 285 20.80 7.92 -6.87
CA GLU A 285 21.49 6.71 -6.40
C GLU A 285 20.51 5.70 -5.77
N LEU A 286 19.55 6.19 -4.98
CA LEU A 286 18.52 5.35 -4.37
C LEU A 286 17.67 4.66 -5.44
N VAL A 287 17.16 5.42 -6.42
CA VAL A 287 16.30 4.86 -7.49
C VAL A 287 17.09 3.91 -8.38
N ASP A 288 18.24 4.34 -8.90
CA ASP A 288 19.05 3.53 -9.83
C ASP A 288 19.57 2.26 -9.14
N GLY A 289 19.99 2.37 -7.87
CA GLY A 289 20.43 1.23 -7.06
C GLY A 289 19.31 0.24 -6.75
N ALA A 290 18.13 0.72 -6.35
CA ALA A 290 16.97 -0.13 -6.07
C ALA A 290 16.46 -0.85 -7.34
N LEU A 291 16.47 -0.17 -8.49
CA LEU A 291 16.07 -0.79 -9.77
C LEU A 291 17.06 -1.86 -10.24
N LYS A 292 18.36 -1.67 -9.96
CA LYS A 292 19.41 -2.63 -10.32
C LYS A 292 19.43 -3.86 -9.41
N ASN A 293 19.14 -3.68 -8.11
CA ASN A 293 19.26 -4.70 -7.08
C ASN A 293 17.91 -4.97 -6.38
N GLN A 294 16.93 -5.52 -7.09
CA GLN A 294 15.56 -5.64 -6.57
C GLN A 294 15.43 -6.51 -5.31
N SER A 295 16.30 -7.51 -5.12
CA SER A 295 16.25 -8.42 -3.96
C SER A 295 17.03 -7.95 -2.73
N GLU A 296 18.11 -7.21 -2.95
CA GLU A 296 19.04 -6.79 -1.90
C GLU A 296 18.89 -5.31 -1.53
N GLY A 297 18.27 -4.52 -2.40
CA GLY A 297 18.16 -3.07 -2.24
C GLY A 297 19.51 -2.36 -2.42
N VAL A 298 19.57 -1.13 -1.90
CA VAL A 298 20.77 -0.30 -1.88
C VAL A 298 20.83 0.50 -0.58
N PHE A 299 22.02 0.60 -0.01
CA PHE A 299 22.29 1.50 1.11
C PHE A 299 22.89 2.79 0.60
N VAL A 300 22.24 3.92 0.90
CA VAL A 300 22.68 5.25 0.46
C VAL A 300 22.87 6.15 1.67
N THR A 301 24.06 6.71 1.83
CA THR A 301 24.36 7.77 2.79
C THR A 301 24.22 9.13 2.13
N TYR A 302 23.65 10.12 2.83
CA TYR A 302 23.39 11.47 2.33
C TYR A 302 23.31 12.50 3.48
N ASN A 303 23.38 13.81 3.16
CA ASN A 303 23.45 14.93 4.12
C ASN A 303 22.42 16.03 3.86
#